data_AF-A0A932NWC0-F1
#
_entry.id   AF-A0A932NWC0-F1
#
_cell.length_a   1.000
_cell.length_b   1.000
_cell.length_c   1.000
_cell.angle_alpha   90.00
_cell.angle_beta   90.00
_cell.angle_gamma   90.00
#
_symmetry.space_group_name_H-M   'P 1'
#
loop_
_entity.id
_entity.type
_entity.pdbx_description
1 polymer ?
#
loop_
_entity_poly.entity_id
_entity_poly.type
_entity_poly.pdbx_seq_one_letter_code
_entity_poly.pdbx_strand_id
1 'polypeptide(L)'
;MTKYEAAMQIVYELYALQVRLWELLDADLSDPNLRKEAKKQTKIFESLLQSADWRYMGGEDVYESLKQLPEEVTVKLKMYTVKTGKVVN
;
A
#
# COMPACT_ATOMS: atom_id res chain seq x y z
N MET A 1 -0.10 -13.00 24.08
CA MET A 1 -0.73 -12.00 23.20
C MET A 1 -2.22 -12.24 23.19
N THR A 2 -3.02 -11.25 23.55
CA THR A 2 -4.49 -11.31 23.50
C THR A 2 -4.99 -11.10 22.07
N LYS A 3 -6.26 -11.44 21.79
CA LYS A 3 -6.88 -11.16 20.48
C LYS A 3 -6.89 -9.66 20.15
N TYR A 4 -7.05 -8.83 21.17
CA TYR A 4 -6.99 -7.37 21.06
C TYR A 4 -5.59 -6.91 20.64
N GLU A 5 -4.54 -7.40 21.32
CA GLU A 5 -3.15 -7.05 21.00
C GLU A 5 -2.78 -7.47 19.58
N ALA A 6 -3.20 -8.66 19.14
CA ALA A 6 -2.96 -9.12 17.78
C ALA A 6 -3.66 -8.25 16.72
N ALA A 7 -4.92 -7.87 16.97
CA ALA A 7 -5.66 -6.98 16.07
C ALA A 7 -5.02 -5.59 15.99
N MET A 8 -4.64 -5.02 17.14
CA MET A 8 -3.95 -3.73 17.20
C MET A 8 -2.59 -3.75 16.50
N GLN A 9 -1.86 -4.87 16.59
CA GLN A 9 -0.58 -5.03 15.88
C GLN A 9 -0.78 -4.96 14.36
N ILE A 10 -1.81 -5.63 13.82
CA ILE A 10 -2.14 -5.58 12.39
C ILE A 10 -2.49 -4.14 11.97
N VAL A 11 -3.32 -3.45 12.75
CA VAL A 11 -3.71 -2.06 12.47
C VAL A 11 -2.49 -1.13 12.51
N TYR A 12 -1.60 -1.30 13.49
CA TYR A 12 -0.37 -0.54 13.59
C TYR A 12 0.53 -0.75 12.36
N GLU A 13 0.74 -2.01 11.96
CA GLU A 13 1.55 -2.33 10.78
C GLU A 13 0.93 -1.78 9.49
N LEU A 14 -0.40 -1.85 9.37
CA LEU A 14 -1.14 -1.29 8.24
C LEU A 14 -0.92 0.23 8.14
N TYR A 15 -1.07 0.97 9.24
CA TYR A 15 -0.85 2.42 9.25
C TYR A 15 0.60 2.82 9.04
N ALA A 16 1.56 2.07 9.59
CA ALA A 16 2.97 2.30 9.30
C ALA A 16 3.28 2.15 7.81
N LEU A 17 2.64 1.18 7.15
CA LEU A 17 2.80 0.94 5.73
C LEU A 17 2.02 1.94 4.86
N GLN A 18 0.88 2.44 5.34
CA GLN A 18 0.12 3.53 4.71
C GLN A 18 1.01 4.75 4.46
N VAL A 19 1.76 5.18 5.48
CA VAL A 19 2.66 6.34 5.37
C VAL A 19 3.71 6.12 4.27
N ARG A 20 4.30 4.93 4.21
CA ARG A 20 5.28 4.59 3.16
C ARG A 20 4.66 4.57 1.77
N LEU A 21 3.43 4.08 1.62
CA LEU A 21 2.73 4.10 0.34
C LEU A 21 2.42 5.53 -0.13
N TRP A 22 2.08 6.44 0.77
CA TRP A 22 1.96 7.86 0.44
C TRP A 22 3.29 8.48 0.00
N GLU A 23 4.39 8.19 0.69
CA GLU A 23 5.72 8.63 0.25
C GLU A 23 6.04 8.13 -1.17
N LEU A 24 5.62 6.90 -1.52
CA LEU A 24 5.77 6.36 -2.87
C LEU A 24 4.88 7.05 -3.92
N LEU A 25 3.72 7.58 -3.53
CA LEU A 25 2.87 8.41 -4.40
C LEU A 25 3.49 9.77 -4.72
N ASP A 26 4.42 10.25 -3.91
CA ASP A 26 5.18 11.47 -4.17
C ASP A 26 6.58 11.21 -4.78
N ALA A 27 7.14 10.02 -4.57
CA ALA A 27 8.49 9.68 -5.03
C ALA A 27 8.65 9.58 -6.56
N ASP A 28 9.85 9.89 -7.08
CA ASP A 28 10.19 9.57 -8.46
C ASP A 28 10.51 8.07 -8.61
N LEU A 29 9.67 7.34 -9.34
CA LEU A 29 9.77 5.90 -9.51
C LEU A 29 10.57 5.51 -10.76
N SER A 30 11.54 6.32 -11.16
CA SER A 30 12.45 6.05 -12.28
C SER A 30 13.41 4.88 -11.98
N ASP A 31 13.76 4.65 -10.71
CA ASP A 31 14.57 3.50 -10.27
C ASP A 31 13.75 2.18 -10.29
N PRO A 32 14.18 1.15 -11.05
CA PRO A 32 13.56 -0.18 -11.03
C PRO A 32 13.51 -0.86 -9.66
N ASN A 33 14.51 -0.64 -8.79
CA ASN A 33 14.55 -1.22 -7.45
C ASN A 33 13.46 -0.62 -6.56
N LEU A 34 13.29 0.70 -6.62
CA LEU A 34 12.24 1.41 -5.92
C LEU A 34 10.85 0.94 -6.39
N ARG A 35 10.65 0.73 -7.70
CA ARG A 35 9.41 0.14 -8.23
C ARG A 35 9.15 -1.27 -7.71
N LYS A 36 10.18 -2.10 -7.60
CA LYS A 36 10.05 -3.47 -7.08
C LYS A 36 9.66 -3.46 -5.60
N GLU A 37 10.28 -2.60 -4.81
CA GLU A 37 9.95 -2.44 -3.40
C GLU A 37 8.54 -1.87 -3.22
N ALA A 38 8.14 -0.86 -4.00
CA ALA A 38 6.79 -0.32 -3.99
C ALA A 38 5.72 -1.40 -4.27
N LYS A 39 5.95 -2.26 -5.27
CA LYS A 39 5.06 -3.40 -5.55
C LYS A 39 4.97 -4.37 -4.38
N LYS A 40 6.09 -4.63 -3.70
CA LYS A 40 6.14 -5.52 -2.54
C LYS A 40 5.35 -4.92 -1.37
N GLN A 41 5.57 -3.65 -1.07
CA GLN A 41 4.88 -2.93 0.01
C GLN A 41 3.38 -2.83 -0.26
N THR A 42 2.98 -2.55 -1.50
CA THR A 42 1.56 -2.51 -1.88
C THR A 42 0.86 -3.85 -1.59
N LYS A 43 1.49 -4.98 -1.96
CA LYS A 43 0.93 -6.31 -1.69
C LYS A 43 0.84 -6.65 -0.19
N ILE A 44 1.85 -6.25 0.58
CA ILE A 44 1.83 -6.46 2.04
C ILE A 44 0.68 -5.64 2.64
N PHE A 45 0.49 -4.40 2.18
CA PHE A 45 -0.58 -3.54 2.64
C PHE A 45 -1.96 -4.14 2.34
N GLU A 46 -2.20 -4.62 1.13
CA GLU A 46 -3.45 -5.30 0.76
C GLU A 46 -3.72 -6.51 1.67
N SER A 47 -2.70 -7.32 1.94
CA SER A 47 -2.83 -8.49 2.82
C SER A 47 -3.15 -8.11 4.27
N LEU A 48 -2.52 -7.03 4.78
CA LEU A 48 -2.80 -6.51 6.11
C LEU A 48 -4.22 -5.93 6.18
N LEU A 49 -4.64 -5.20 5.15
CA LEU A 49 -5.98 -4.60 5.07
C LEU A 49 -7.05 -5.69 5.08
N GLN A 50 -6.86 -6.79 4.33
CA GLN A 50 -7.77 -7.94 4.35
C GLN A 50 -7.86 -8.64 5.72
N SER A 51 -6.80 -8.55 6.52
CA SER A 51 -6.72 -9.18 7.84
C SER A 51 -7.12 -8.25 8.98
N ALA A 52 -7.24 -6.95 8.70
CA ALA A 52 -7.56 -5.93 9.69
C ALA A 52 -9.05 -5.93 10.01
N ASP A 53 -9.37 -5.71 11.28
CA ASP A 53 -10.74 -5.57 11.75
C ASP A 53 -11.05 -4.07 11.92
N TRP A 54 -11.98 -3.57 11.10
CA TRP A 54 -12.35 -2.16 11.02
C TRP A 54 -12.78 -1.56 12.37
N ARG A 55 -13.24 -2.39 13.31
CA ARG A 55 -13.60 -1.97 14.68
C ARG A 55 -12.43 -1.40 15.46
N TYR A 56 -11.20 -1.75 15.08
CA TYR A 56 -9.96 -1.24 15.68
C TYR A 56 -9.28 -0.16 14.82
N MET A 57 -9.85 0.19 13.67
CA MET A 57 -9.27 1.12 12.68
C MET A 57 -9.90 2.52 12.73
N GLY A 58 -10.71 2.81 13.75
CA GLY A 58 -11.45 4.07 13.86
C GLY A 58 -12.77 4.11 13.10
N GLY A 59 -13.16 3.02 12.40
CA GLY A 59 -14.44 2.91 11.70
C GLY A 59 -14.37 2.16 10.38
N GLU A 60 -15.54 1.84 9.83
CA GLU A 60 -15.68 1.25 8.49
C GLU A 60 -15.34 2.26 7.39
N ASP A 61 -15.62 3.55 7.60
CA ASP A 61 -15.27 4.65 6.71
C ASP A 61 -13.75 4.76 6.49
N VAL A 62 -12.96 4.61 7.56
CA VAL A 62 -11.50 4.56 7.47
C VAL A 62 -11.06 3.35 6.65
N TYR A 63 -11.65 2.19 6.92
CA TYR A 63 -11.34 0.96 6.17
C TYR A 63 -11.61 1.12 4.66
N GLU A 64 -12.76 1.66 4.29
CA GLU A 64 -13.11 1.92 2.89
C GLU A 64 -12.17 2.93 2.23
N SER A 65 -11.75 3.98 2.95
CA SER A 65 -10.79 4.97 2.43
C SER A 65 -9.43 4.33 2.11
N LEU A 66 -8.97 3.38 2.93
CA LEU A 66 -7.67 2.73 2.77
C LEU A 66 -7.62 1.76 1.59
N LYS A 67 -8.77 1.28 1.11
CA LYS A 67 -8.80 0.42 -0.09
C LYS A 67 -8.37 1.15 -1.36
N GLN A 68 -8.49 2.47 -1.40
CA GLN A 68 -8.14 3.27 -2.58
C GLN A 68 -6.61 3.40 -2.76
N LEU A 69 -5.86 3.41 -1.65
CA LEU A 69 -4.42 3.66 -1.67
C LEU A 69 -3.61 2.64 -2.50
N PRO A 70 -3.82 1.31 -2.39
CA PRO A 70 -3.15 0.33 -3.24
C PRO A 70 -3.43 0.51 -4.73
N GLU A 71 -4.65 0.92 -5.09
CA GLU A 71 -5.05 1.15 -6.48
C GLU A 71 -4.28 2.35 -7.05
N GLU A 72 -4.22 3.46 -6.31
CA GLU A 72 -3.48 4.66 -6.70
C GLU A 72 -1.98 4.36 -6.92
N VAL A 73 -1.35 3.65 -5.98
CA VAL A 73 0.06 3.26 -6.09
C VAL A 73 0.27 2.35 -7.31
N THR A 74 -0.64 1.41 -7.55
CA THR A 74 -0.59 0.51 -8.70
C THR A 74 -0.72 1.26 -10.02
N VAL A 75 -1.62 2.24 -10.11
CA VAL A 75 -1.78 3.11 -11.28
C VAL A 75 -0.50 3.88 -11.55
N LYS A 76 0.09 4.51 -10.52
CA LYS A 76 1.36 5.23 -10.66
C LYS A 76 2.47 4.30 -11.16
N LEU A 77 2.62 3.11 -10.57
CA LEU A 77 3.62 2.12 -11.00
C LEU A 77 3.46 1.70 -12.47
N LYS A 78 2.21 1.55 -12.95
CA LYS A 78 1.93 1.25 -14.36
C LYS A 78 2.38 2.40 -15.26
N MET A 79 2.07 3.64 -14.92
CA MET A 79 2.49 4.82 -15.70
C MET A 79 4.01 4.90 -15.88
N TYR A 80 4.77 4.61 -14.82
CA TYR A 80 6.24 4.59 -14.90
C TYR A 80 6.78 3.41 -15.72
N THR A 81 6.15 2.24 -15.61
CA THR A 81 6.54 1.08 -16.42
C THR A 81 6.35 1.35 -17.91
N VAL A 82 5.24 1.99 -18.29
CA VAL A 82 4.96 2.41 -19.68
C VAL A 82 5.96 3.46 -20.16
N LYS A 83 6.31 4.46 -19.34
CA LYS A 83 7.33 5.48 -19.69
C LYS A 83 8.73 4.90 -19.90
N THR A 84 9.11 3.87 -19.14
CA THR A 84 10.42 3.20 -19.29
C THR A 84 10.44 2.14 -20.38
N GLY A 85 9.28 1.71 -20.85
CA GLY A 85 9.14 0.85 -22.02
C GLY A 85 9.42 1.65 -23.28
N LYS A 86 10.66 1.57 -23.79
CA LYS A 86 10.93 1.79 -25.21
C LYS A 86 9.85 1.04 -26.00
N VAL A 87 9.15 1.75 -26.88
CA VAL A 87 8.42 1.15 -28.00
C VAL A 87 9.42 0.29 -28.75
N VAL A 88 9.34 -1.02 -28.55
CA VAL A 88 9.99 -1.99 -29.43
C VAL A 88 8.94 -2.26 -30.50
N ASN A 89 9.06 -1.52 -31.60
CA ASN A 89 8.48 -1.94 -32.89
C ASN A 89 9.18 -3.22 -33.34
#